data_AF-A0A7S2V996-F1
#
_entry.id   AF-A0A7S2V996-F1
#
_cell.length_a   1.000
_cell.length_b   1.000
_cell.length_c   1.000
_cell.angle_alpha   90.00
_cell.angle_beta   90.00
_cell.angle_gamma   90.00
#
_symmetry.space_group_name_H-M   'P 1'
#
loop_
_entity.id
_entity.type
_entity.pdbx_description
1 polymer ?
#
loop_
_entity_poly.entity_id
_entity_poly.type
_entity_poly.pdbx_seq_one_letter_code
_entity_poly.pdbx_strand_id
1 'polypeptide(L)'
;GWWRFKMISQDYKAIAFDESGQDGGHRVGNFRNYYKFHQVSERINLIPVDAFDTLLASKTASLLVCDIGCNEGDLTKAFKERLERICIERDKKDLNTEIFGVDIDPELVCRAQKKFGATGKKSSCHSPEALSDCKRDEHSSPLKDSHQHVLTQAQSTEECRDPEPCASARSRSPSPPSATAAAGGGGGGGLSFAVADLCHPGDRTLEDYLAQRGRKRFDIITCFSVTMWIHLNTGDEGLQFFLRRLAALCRVLVLEPQPWKCYRNAGQRLRRLKLPSPAHLGTIEMRHNVIENIVEFLTLPDFQLFHSSRLLGKTAWGRPLHMFCK
;
A
#
# COMPACT_ATOMS: atom_id res chain seq x y z
N GLY A 1 11.50 17.79 -17.05
CA GLY A 1 12.04 16.94 -15.98
C GLY A 1 11.19 17.05 -14.71
N TRP A 2 11.45 18.06 -13.88
CA TRP A 2 10.90 18.14 -12.51
C TRP A 2 9.40 18.46 -12.41
N TRP A 3 8.89 19.36 -13.24
CA TRP A 3 7.48 19.79 -13.22
C TRP A 3 6.49 18.67 -13.57
N ARG A 4 6.84 17.80 -14.53
CA ARG A 4 6.03 16.65 -14.94
C ARG A 4 5.89 15.63 -13.80
N PHE A 5 6.95 15.45 -13.02
CA PHE A 5 6.98 14.52 -11.88
C PHE A 5 6.17 15.01 -10.68
N LYS A 6 6.22 16.32 -10.40
CA LYS A 6 5.43 16.94 -9.33
C LYS A 6 3.92 16.81 -9.58
N MET A 7 3.50 16.90 -10.85
CA MET A 7 2.12 16.74 -11.27
C MET A 7 1.64 15.27 -11.13
N ILE A 8 2.43 14.31 -11.60
CA ILE A 8 2.15 12.86 -11.48
C ILE A 8 1.88 12.45 -10.03
N SER A 9 2.60 13.02 -9.08
CA SER A 9 2.46 12.67 -7.66
C SER A 9 1.30 13.36 -6.94
N GLN A 10 0.98 14.62 -7.28
CA GLN A 10 -0.23 15.26 -6.75
C GLN A 10 -1.50 14.51 -7.16
N ASP A 11 -1.50 13.97 -8.38
CA ASP A 11 -2.59 13.14 -8.88
C ASP A 11 -2.65 11.80 -8.12
N TYR A 12 -1.52 11.11 -7.88
CA TYR A 12 -1.55 9.80 -7.23
C TYR A 12 -2.10 9.84 -5.80
N LYS A 13 -1.69 10.84 -5.00
CA LYS A 13 -2.25 11.04 -3.66
C LYS A 13 -3.73 11.40 -3.72
N ALA A 14 -4.14 12.31 -4.60
CA ALA A 14 -5.57 12.62 -4.76
C ALA A 14 -6.41 11.40 -5.20
N ILE A 15 -5.83 10.48 -5.99
CA ILE A 15 -6.47 9.23 -6.41
C ILE A 15 -6.57 8.23 -5.26
N ALA A 16 -5.54 8.14 -4.41
CA ALA A 16 -5.51 7.24 -3.26
C ALA A 16 -6.42 7.70 -2.11
N PHE A 17 -6.57 9.01 -1.95
CA PHE A 17 -7.44 9.65 -0.97
C PHE A 17 -8.79 9.97 -1.61
N ASP A 18 -9.59 8.95 -1.93
CA ASP A 18 -11.00 9.14 -2.23
C ASP A 18 -11.79 9.29 -0.93
N GLU A 19 -11.98 10.53 -0.45
CA GLU A 19 -12.77 10.82 0.77
C GLU A 19 -14.21 10.30 0.68
N SER A 20 -14.74 10.07 -0.53
CA SER A 20 -16.08 9.52 -0.70
C SER A 20 -16.14 8.02 -0.44
N GLY A 21 -15.00 7.32 -0.46
CA GLY A 21 -14.89 5.86 -0.33
C GLY A 21 -15.62 5.08 -1.43
N GLN A 22 -16.06 5.75 -2.50
CA GLN A 22 -16.95 5.17 -3.53
C GLN A 22 -16.20 4.24 -4.47
N ASP A 23 -14.88 4.39 -4.61
CA ASP A 23 -14.10 3.57 -5.53
C ASP A 23 -13.75 2.16 -4.98
N GLY A 24 -14.01 1.87 -3.71
CA GLY A 24 -13.76 0.56 -3.08
C GLY A 24 -12.30 0.08 -3.14
N GLY A 25 -11.37 1.01 -3.33
CA GLY A 25 -9.94 0.78 -3.53
C GLY A 25 -9.57 0.29 -4.94
N HIS A 26 -10.46 0.47 -5.92
CA HIS A 26 -10.26 -0.02 -7.28
C HIS A 26 -9.21 0.76 -8.08
N ARG A 27 -8.86 1.99 -7.68
CA ARG A 27 -7.90 2.85 -8.41
C ARG A 27 -6.44 2.68 -7.97
N VAL A 28 -6.20 2.44 -6.67
CA VAL A 28 -4.84 2.27 -6.12
C VAL A 28 -4.56 0.90 -5.49
N GLY A 29 -5.57 0.03 -5.40
CA GLY A 29 -5.39 -1.36 -4.98
C GLY A 29 -5.47 -1.62 -3.48
N ASN A 30 -5.90 -0.65 -2.70
CA ASN A 30 -6.17 -0.68 -1.25
C ASN A 30 -7.40 -1.54 -0.89
N PHE A 31 -7.48 -2.78 -1.39
CA PHE A 31 -8.58 -3.69 -1.08
C PHE A 31 -8.49 -4.21 0.37
N ARG A 32 -9.50 -3.94 1.18
CA ARG A 32 -9.63 -4.47 2.56
C ARG A 32 -9.65 -6.00 2.64
N ASN A 33 -10.10 -6.68 1.58
CA ASN A 33 -10.21 -8.14 1.53
C ASN A 33 -9.14 -8.80 0.65
N TYR A 34 -8.01 -8.12 0.40
CA TYR A 34 -6.99 -8.60 -0.54
C TYR A 34 -6.54 -10.05 -0.27
N TYR A 35 -6.29 -10.38 1.00
CA TYR A 35 -5.79 -11.69 1.42
C TYR A 35 -6.84 -12.80 1.47
N LYS A 36 -8.14 -12.50 1.33
CA LYS A 36 -9.18 -13.53 1.16
C LYS A 36 -9.07 -14.24 -0.20
N PHE A 37 -8.60 -13.51 -1.22
CA PHE A 37 -8.46 -14.03 -2.58
C PHE A 37 -7.02 -14.39 -2.94
N HIS A 38 -6.05 -13.74 -2.30
CA HIS A 38 -4.62 -13.99 -2.52
C HIS A 38 -3.97 -14.34 -1.18
N GLN A 39 -4.11 -15.60 -0.78
CA GLN A 39 -3.70 -16.07 0.54
C GLN A 39 -2.26 -15.70 0.88
N VAL A 40 -2.01 -15.37 2.15
CA VAL A 40 -0.69 -14.99 2.66
C VAL A 40 0.30 -16.15 2.56
N SER A 41 -0.14 -17.36 2.89
CA SER A 41 0.66 -18.60 2.87
C SER A 41 1.32 -18.86 1.52
N GLU A 42 0.59 -18.64 0.42
CA GLU A 42 1.07 -18.84 -0.96
C GLU A 42 2.32 -18.02 -1.30
N ARG A 43 2.57 -16.91 -0.60
CA ARG A 43 3.78 -16.08 -0.77
C ARG A 43 4.86 -16.49 0.21
N ILE A 44 4.48 -16.66 1.47
CA ILE A 44 5.41 -16.97 2.56
C ILE A 44 6.09 -18.33 2.33
N ASN A 45 5.36 -19.31 1.80
CA ASN A 45 5.89 -20.64 1.51
C ASN A 45 6.93 -20.65 0.38
N LEU A 46 6.96 -19.62 -0.47
CA LEU A 46 7.95 -19.51 -1.55
C LEU A 46 9.31 -19.02 -1.05
N ILE A 47 9.41 -18.50 0.19
CA ILE A 47 10.67 -17.98 0.74
C ILE A 47 11.42 -19.16 1.35
N PRO A 48 12.50 -19.67 0.71
CA PRO A 48 13.21 -20.82 1.22
C PRO A 48 14.06 -20.44 2.44
N VAL A 49 14.49 -21.45 3.20
CA VAL A 49 15.22 -21.25 4.46
C VAL A 49 16.61 -20.63 4.26
N ASP A 50 17.19 -20.80 3.07
CA ASP A 50 18.49 -20.28 2.66
C ASP A 50 18.41 -18.88 2.02
N ALA A 51 17.20 -18.30 1.88
CA ALA A 51 16.99 -17.07 1.11
C ALA A 51 17.91 -15.91 1.55
N PHE A 52 18.17 -15.81 2.85
CA PHE A 52 18.89 -14.68 3.43
C PHE A 52 20.27 -15.06 3.98
N ASP A 53 20.83 -16.23 3.62
CA ASP A 53 22.10 -16.72 4.20
C ASP A 53 23.25 -15.71 4.05
N THR A 54 23.40 -15.10 2.87
CA THR A 54 24.42 -14.05 2.63
C THR A 54 24.22 -12.83 3.52
N LEU A 55 22.97 -12.43 3.77
CA LEU A 55 22.64 -11.30 4.64
C LEU A 55 22.91 -11.65 6.12
N LEU A 56 22.50 -12.84 6.55
CA LEU A 56 22.63 -13.35 7.92
C LEU A 56 24.07 -13.70 8.31
N ALA A 57 24.94 -13.94 7.32
CA ALA A 57 26.37 -14.09 7.54
C ALA A 57 27.03 -12.79 8.05
N SER A 58 26.41 -11.62 7.81
CA SER A 58 26.93 -10.35 8.32
C SER A 58 26.80 -10.23 9.83
N LYS A 59 27.77 -9.55 10.47
CA LYS A 59 27.74 -9.24 11.91
C LYS A 59 26.86 -8.01 12.15
N THR A 60 25.54 -8.18 12.14
CA THR A 60 24.58 -7.14 12.54
C THR A 60 23.86 -7.54 13.82
N ALA A 61 23.56 -6.56 14.67
CA ALA A 61 22.81 -6.78 15.92
C ALA A 61 21.28 -6.80 15.68
N SER A 62 20.83 -6.28 14.53
CA SER A 62 19.42 -6.28 14.15
C SER A 62 19.23 -6.38 12.63
N LEU A 63 18.06 -6.87 12.22
CA LEU A 63 17.54 -6.76 10.87
C LEU A 63 16.49 -5.66 10.83
N LEU A 64 16.67 -4.72 9.91
CA LEU A 64 15.70 -3.68 9.64
C LEU A 64 15.04 -3.93 8.28
N VAL A 65 13.75 -4.22 8.30
CA VAL A 65 12.94 -4.54 7.11
C VAL A 65 11.93 -3.44 6.86
N CYS A 66 11.62 -3.17 5.59
CA CYS A 66 10.47 -2.35 5.22
C CYS A 66 9.55 -3.10 4.26
N ASP A 67 8.24 -3.04 4.49
CA ASP A 67 7.22 -3.65 3.65
C ASP A 67 6.38 -2.59 2.95
N ILE A 68 6.47 -2.55 1.62
CA ILE A 68 5.82 -1.55 0.79
C ILE A 68 4.43 -2.03 0.37
N GLY A 69 3.42 -1.19 0.61
CA GLY A 69 2.02 -1.53 0.38
C GLY A 69 1.54 -2.58 1.39
N CYS A 70 1.80 -2.33 2.67
CA CYS A 70 1.56 -3.29 3.74
C CYS A 70 0.07 -3.64 3.95
N ASN A 71 -0.85 -2.87 3.36
CA ASN A 71 -2.29 -3.00 3.55
C ASN A 71 -2.63 -3.02 5.07
N GLU A 72 -3.49 -3.94 5.53
CA GLU A 72 -3.79 -4.10 6.97
C GLU A 72 -2.73 -4.90 7.75
N GLY A 73 -1.55 -5.17 7.17
CA GLY A 73 -0.37 -5.71 7.85
C GLY A 73 -0.27 -7.24 7.96
N ASP A 74 -1.22 -8.01 7.43
CA ASP A 74 -1.25 -9.47 7.55
C ASP A 74 -0.02 -10.16 6.93
N LEU A 75 0.33 -9.79 5.69
CA LEU A 75 1.52 -10.35 5.03
C LEU A 75 2.81 -9.85 5.69
N THR A 76 2.83 -8.61 6.19
CA THR A 76 3.95 -8.04 6.95
C THR A 76 4.23 -8.87 8.21
N LYS A 77 3.19 -9.21 8.99
CA LYS A 77 3.31 -10.05 10.18
C LYS A 77 3.80 -11.46 9.82
N ALA A 78 3.22 -12.08 8.81
CA ALA A 78 3.61 -13.43 8.39
C ALA A 78 5.05 -13.47 7.83
N PHE A 79 5.49 -12.41 7.16
CA PHE A 79 6.88 -12.28 6.71
C PHE A 79 7.84 -12.17 7.91
N LYS A 80 7.50 -11.38 8.93
CA LYS A 80 8.27 -11.32 10.20
C LYS A 80 8.43 -12.71 10.82
N GLU A 81 7.35 -13.46 10.95
CA GLU A 81 7.37 -14.80 11.51
C GLU A 81 8.16 -15.80 10.65
N ARG A 82 8.14 -15.65 9.32
CA ARG A 82 8.99 -16.46 8.44
C ARG A 82 10.46 -16.12 8.62
N LEU A 83 10.80 -14.84 8.68
CA LEU A 83 12.18 -14.36 8.84
C LEU A 83 12.75 -14.76 10.20
N GLU A 84 11.97 -14.65 11.27
CA GLU A 84 12.36 -15.10 12.62
C GLU A 84 12.62 -16.61 12.67
N ARG A 85 11.76 -17.42 12.03
CA ARG A 85 12.00 -18.87 11.88
C ARG A 85 13.31 -19.17 11.14
N ILE A 86 13.57 -18.46 10.03
CA ILE A 86 14.83 -18.58 9.29
C ILE A 86 16.01 -18.21 10.19
N CYS A 87 15.91 -17.14 10.98
CA CYS A 87 16.96 -16.75 11.92
C CYS A 87 17.23 -17.84 12.95
N ILE A 88 16.20 -18.48 13.51
CA ILE A 88 16.35 -19.60 14.45
C ILE A 88 17.05 -20.79 13.78
N GLU A 89 16.62 -21.17 12.58
CA GLU A 89 17.21 -22.29 11.81
C GLU A 89 18.68 -22.04 11.40
N ARG A 90 19.12 -20.78 11.41
CA ARG A 90 20.50 -20.35 11.11
C ARG A 90 21.32 -19.99 12.34
N ASP A 91 20.86 -20.37 13.53
CA ASP A 91 21.51 -20.06 14.82
C ASP A 91 21.73 -18.54 15.03
N LYS A 92 20.76 -17.75 14.58
CA LYS A 92 20.67 -16.29 14.72
C LYS A 92 19.47 -15.89 15.58
N LYS A 93 19.08 -16.73 16.56
CA LYS A 93 17.90 -16.51 17.41
C LYS A 93 17.92 -15.19 18.20
N ASP A 94 19.10 -14.67 18.51
CA ASP A 94 19.26 -13.42 19.25
C ASP A 94 19.20 -12.18 18.35
N LEU A 95 19.04 -12.38 17.03
CA LEU A 95 18.98 -11.29 16.07
C LEU A 95 17.63 -10.59 16.12
N ASN A 96 17.65 -9.33 16.56
CA ASN A 96 16.44 -8.53 16.66
C ASN A 96 15.89 -8.15 15.28
N THR A 97 14.65 -8.54 14.97
CA THR A 97 14.01 -8.20 13.68
C THR A 97 12.96 -7.11 13.85
N GLU A 98 13.14 -5.98 13.17
CA GLU A 98 12.21 -4.87 13.14
C GLU A 98 11.64 -4.70 11.72
N ILE A 99 10.32 -4.57 11.58
CA ILE A 99 9.69 -4.34 10.27
C ILE A 99 8.84 -3.08 10.30
N PHE A 100 9.06 -2.23 9.29
CA PHE A 100 8.30 -1.01 9.02
C PHE A 100 7.37 -1.21 7.83
N GLY A 101 6.08 -1.37 8.07
CA GLY A 101 5.07 -1.41 7.01
C GLY A 101 4.66 -0.01 6.58
N VAL A 102 4.60 0.24 5.28
CA VAL A 102 4.04 1.50 4.77
C VAL A 102 2.95 1.24 3.76
N ASP A 103 1.90 2.05 3.81
CA ASP A 103 0.84 2.07 2.80
C ASP A 103 0.46 3.51 2.48
N ILE A 104 -0.14 3.74 1.32
CA ILE A 104 -0.62 5.07 0.94
C ILE A 104 -1.96 5.39 1.62
N ASP A 105 -2.71 4.35 2.01
CA ASP A 105 -4.03 4.47 2.61
C ASP A 105 -3.93 4.60 4.16
N PRO A 106 -4.31 5.76 4.73
CA PRO A 106 -4.27 5.97 6.18
C PRO A 106 -5.21 5.07 6.98
N GLU A 107 -6.33 4.64 6.41
CA GLU A 107 -7.26 3.74 7.10
C GLU A 107 -6.68 2.33 7.22
N LEU A 108 -6.04 1.82 6.17
CA LEU A 108 -5.35 0.52 6.20
C LEU A 108 -4.20 0.54 7.19
N VAL A 109 -3.40 1.61 7.19
CA VAL A 109 -2.33 1.81 8.19
C VAL A 109 -2.89 1.85 9.61
N CYS A 110 -3.97 2.60 9.84
CA CYS A 110 -4.64 2.65 11.16
C CYS A 110 -5.10 1.27 11.62
N ARG A 111 -5.63 0.44 10.71
CA ARG A 111 -6.02 -0.95 11.02
C ARG A 111 -4.81 -1.82 11.33
N ALA A 112 -3.75 -1.73 10.54
CA ALA A 112 -2.50 -2.45 10.80
C ALA A 112 -1.93 -2.09 12.18
N GLN A 113 -1.91 -0.80 12.53
CA GLN A 113 -1.50 -0.32 13.86
C GLN A 113 -2.38 -0.87 14.98
N LYS A 114 -3.71 -0.87 14.82
CA LYS A 114 -4.63 -1.46 15.81
C LYS A 114 -4.43 -2.97 15.97
N LYS A 115 -4.11 -3.66 14.88
CA LYS A 115 -3.97 -5.12 14.85
C LYS A 115 -2.61 -5.61 15.36
N PHE A 116 -1.55 -4.86 15.08
CA PHE A 116 -0.17 -5.32 15.25
C PHE A 116 0.78 -4.30 15.91
N GLY A 117 0.37 -3.05 16.07
CA GLY A 117 1.17 -2.03 16.74
C GLY A 117 1.40 -2.38 18.20
N ALA A 118 2.58 -2.04 18.73
CA ALA A 118 2.89 -2.24 20.14
C ALA A 118 1.88 -1.48 21.01
N THR A 119 1.02 -2.21 21.71
CA THR A 119 0.05 -1.67 22.67
C THR A 119 0.78 -1.17 23.92
N GLY A 120 1.45 -0.02 23.81
CA GLY A 120 1.99 0.70 24.94
C GLY A 120 0.91 1.56 25.60
N LYS A 121 0.31 1.05 26.69
CA LYS A 121 -0.65 1.70 27.61
C LYS A 121 -2.02 2.06 26.98
N LYS A 122 -3.08 1.47 27.53
CA LYS A 122 -4.44 2.02 27.43
C LYS A 122 -4.42 3.46 27.93
N SER A 123 -4.35 4.43 27.02
CA SER A 123 -4.92 5.74 27.27
C SER A 123 -6.44 5.55 27.20
N SER A 124 -7.13 5.73 28.33
CA SER A 124 -8.59 5.78 28.36
C SER A 124 -9.08 6.92 27.48
N CYS A 125 -9.50 6.63 26.26
CA CYS A 125 -10.48 7.46 25.59
C CYS A 125 -11.83 7.08 26.20
N HIS A 126 -12.37 7.98 27.02
CA HIS A 126 -13.75 7.88 27.48
C HIS A 126 -14.68 7.88 26.27
N SER A 127 -15.35 6.77 26.04
CA SER A 127 -16.61 6.75 25.30
C SER A 127 -17.66 7.47 26.15
N PRO A 128 -18.49 8.36 25.59
CA PRO A 128 -19.78 8.65 26.17
C PRO A 128 -20.78 7.58 25.66
N GLU A 129 -21.06 6.58 26.48
CA GLU A 129 -22.41 5.98 26.54
C GLU A 129 -23.23 6.90 27.47
N ALA A 130 -24.50 7.24 27.28
CA ALA A 130 -25.64 6.65 26.59
C ALA A 130 -26.70 7.79 26.36
N LEU A 131 -27.93 7.68 25.86
CA LEU A 131 -28.95 6.62 25.75
C LEU A 131 -30.17 7.30 25.06
N SER A 132 -30.85 6.62 24.13
CA SER A 132 -32.33 6.55 24.14
C SER A 132 -32.85 5.60 23.04
N ASP A 133 -33.43 4.49 23.52
CA ASP A 133 -34.57 3.68 23.03
C ASP A 133 -35.06 3.88 21.58
N CYS A 134 -35.39 2.82 20.82
CA CYS A 134 -36.59 2.00 21.03
C CYS A 134 -36.45 0.52 20.60
N LYS A 135 -36.82 -0.36 21.54
CA LYS A 135 -37.52 -1.66 21.48
C LYS A 135 -37.58 -2.50 20.18
N ARG A 136 -37.21 -3.77 20.41
CA ARG A 136 -37.52 -5.02 19.69
C ARG A 136 -38.98 -5.15 19.27
N ASP A 137 -39.21 -5.80 18.13
CA ASP A 137 -40.01 -7.03 18.03
C ASP A 137 -39.55 -7.89 16.84
N GLU A 138 -39.51 -9.20 17.05
CA GLU A 138 -39.16 -10.23 16.08
C GLU A 138 -40.40 -10.75 15.31
N HIS A 139 -40.12 -11.57 14.29
CA HIS A 139 -40.99 -12.54 13.58
C HIS A 139 -41.77 -12.06 12.35
N SER A 140 -41.28 -12.41 11.15
CA SER A 140 -41.78 -13.56 10.36
C SER A 140 -41.32 -13.48 8.89
N SER A 141 -40.96 -14.65 8.33
CA SER A 141 -40.57 -14.85 6.92
C SER A 141 -41.81 -15.15 6.04
N PRO A 142 -41.66 -15.59 4.77
CA PRO A 142 -41.86 -14.78 3.56
C PRO A 142 -43.09 -15.21 2.73
N LEU A 143 -43.70 -14.30 1.95
CA LEU A 143 -44.65 -14.66 0.90
C LEU A 143 -44.47 -13.86 -0.39
N LYS A 144 -44.75 -14.56 -1.50
CA LYS A 144 -44.64 -14.18 -2.91
C LYS A 144 -45.92 -13.52 -3.44
N ASP A 145 -45.77 -13.01 -4.67
CA ASP A 145 -46.74 -12.86 -5.76
C ASP A 145 -47.45 -11.51 -6.03
N SER A 146 -47.03 -10.95 -7.18
CA SER A 146 -47.79 -10.38 -8.32
C SER A 146 -49.11 -9.63 -8.11
N HIS A 147 -49.20 -8.41 -8.66
CA HIS A 147 -49.91 -8.11 -9.93
C HIS A 147 -49.87 -6.60 -10.27
N GLN A 148 -50.13 -6.32 -11.54
CA GLN A 148 -49.95 -5.08 -12.33
C GLN A 148 -51.05 -3.99 -12.14
N HIS A 149 -50.85 -2.89 -12.90
CA HIS A 149 -51.72 -1.75 -13.30
C HIS A 149 -51.48 -0.45 -12.50
N VAL A 150 -51.33 0.76 -13.05
CA VAL A 150 -51.55 1.34 -14.39
C VAL A 150 -50.80 2.68 -14.53
N LEU A 151 -50.52 3.06 -15.79
CA LEU A 151 -49.96 4.33 -16.29
C LEU A 151 -50.74 5.59 -15.85
N THR A 152 -50.04 6.72 -15.69
CA THR A 152 -50.36 8.01 -16.39
C THR A 152 -49.29 9.09 -16.14
N GLN A 153 -49.17 9.99 -17.13
CA GLN A 153 -48.13 11.00 -17.34
C GLN A 153 -48.44 12.36 -16.67
N ALA A 154 -47.39 13.17 -16.42
CA ALA A 154 -47.28 14.64 -16.66
C ALA A 154 -45.88 15.08 -16.12
N GLN A 155 -44.91 15.61 -16.90
CA GLN A 155 -44.76 16.91 -17.59
C GLN A 155 -44.69 18.17 -16.69
N SER A 156 -43.80 19.09 -17.11
CA SER A 156 -43.53 20.52 -16.72
C SER A 156 -42.45 20.76 -15.64
N THR A 157 -41.25 21.27 -16.01
CA THR A 157 -40.77 22.69 -16.11
C THR A 157 -40.73 23.39 -14.74
N GLU A 158 -39.68 24.04 -14.24
CA GLU A 158 -38.85 25.20 -14.68
C GLU A 158 -37.59 25.24 -13.76
N GLU A 159 -36.37 25.48 -14.23
CA GLU A 159 -35.69 26.75 -14.59
C GLU A 159 -34.96 27.49 -13.44
N CYS A 160 -33.75 27.93 -13.76
CA CYS A 160 -32.73 28.59 -12.94
C CYS A 160 -33.18 29.91 -12.30
N ARG A 161 -32.53 30.28 -11.18
CA ARG A 161 -32.08 31.66 -10.90
C ARG A 161 -31.14 31.72 -9.69
N ASP A 162 -29.92 32.18 -9.94
CA ASP A 162 -29.04 32.78 -8.93
C ASP A 162 -29.62 34.10 -8.40
N PRO A 163 -29.16 34.56 -7.23
CA PRO A 163 -28.42 35.82 -7.26
C PRO A 163 -27.21 35.87 -6.30
N GLU A 164 -26.10 36.41 -6.80
CA GLU A 164 -25.04 37.10 -6.04
C GLU A 164 -25.30 38.62 -6.06
N PRO A 165 -24.51 39.50 -5.37
CA PRO A 165 -23.62 39.29 -4.22
C PRO A 165 -23.84 40.34 -3.11
N CYS A 166 -23.27 40.14 -1.91
CA CYS A 166 -22.96 41.27 -1.02
C CYS A 166 -21.68 41.05 -0.20
N ALA A 167 -20.98 42.16 0.01
CA ALA A 167 -19.57 42.27 0.26
C ALA A 167 -19.14 42.19 1.74
N SER A 168 -17.85 41.89 1.88
CA SER A 168 -16.92 42.30 2.93
C SER A 168 -17.22 41.91 4.38
N ALA A 169 -16.39 41.02 4.92
CA ALA A 169 -15.81 41.18 6.24
C ALA A 169 -14.42 40.54 6.28
N ARG A 170 -13.41 41.38 6.59
CA ARG A 170 -12.06 40.95 6.94
C ARG A 170 -12.12 40.20 8.27
N SER A 171 -11.59 38.98 8.33
CA SER A 171 -11.05 38.43 9.57
C SER A 171 -9.95 37.41 9.24
N ARG A 172 -8.89 37.47 10.07
CA ARG A 172 -7.61 36.80 9.90
C ARG A 172 -7.78 35.28 10.07
N SER A 173 -7.30 34.50 9.10
CA SER A 173 -7.14 33.06 9.23
C SER A 173 -5.89 32.72 10.06
N PRO A 174 -5.98 31.86 11.09
CA PRO A 174 -4.80 31.35 11.79
C PRO A 174 -4.15 30.24 10.96
N SER A 175 -2.82 30.26 10.90
CA SER A 175 -1.96 29.22 10.33
C SER A 175 -2.23 27.85 10.97
N PRO A 176 -2.21 26.74 10.22
CA PRO A 176 -2.32 25.42 10.82
C PRO A 176 -1.07 25.09 11.64
N PRO A 177 -1.22 24.44 12.81
CA PRO A 177 -0.09 24.10 13.67
C PRO A 177 0.76 23.00 13.05
N SER A 178 2.07 23.22 13.09
CA SER A 178 3.12 22.21 12.98
C SER A 178 2.84 21.07 13.96
N ALA A 179 2.35 19.93 13.47
CA ALA A 179 2.25 18.71 14.25
C ALA A 179 3.59 17.96 14.21
N THR A 180 4.52 18.39 15.07
CA THR A 180 5.63 17.58 15.53
C THR A 180 5.08 16.47 16.42
N ALA A 181 4.84 15.28 15.87
CA ALA A 181 4.69 14.06 16.65
C ALA A 181 6.01 13.29 16.61
N ALA A 182 6.88 13.60 17.56
CA ALA A 182 8.05 12.78 17.87
C ALA A 182 7.58 11.45 18.47
N ALA A 183 7.63 10.37 17.70
CA ALA A 183 7.52 9.02 18.24
C ALA A 183 8.89 8.62 18.81
N GLY A 184 8.96 8.56 20.14
CA GLY A 184 10.16 8.18 20.89
C GLY A 184 10.61 6.76 20.59
N GLY A 185 11.93 6.59 20.53
CA GLY A 185 12.59 5.30 20.38
C GLY A 185 12.35 4.38 21.57
N GLY A 186 11.89 3.17 21.28
CA GLY A 186 11.87 2.03 22.19
C GLY A 186 12.38 0.81 21.45
N GLY A 187 13.62 0.40 21.75
CA GLY A 187 14.32 -0.71 21.11
C GLY A 187 13.79 -2.08 21.54
N GLY A 188 12.71 -2.52 20.92
CA GLY A 188 12.29 -3.93 20.88
C GLY A 188 11.84 -4.27 19.46
N GLY A 189 12.25 -5.42 18.92
CA GLY A 189 11.95 -5.88 17.55
C GLY A 189 10.46 -5.99 17.27
N GLY A 190 9.88 -4.86 16.87
CA GLY A 190 8.44 -4.69 16.71
C GLY A 190 8.02 -4.51 15.25
N LEU A 191 6.71 -4.51 15.06
CA LEU A 191 6.07 -4.02 13.86
C LEU A 191 5.70 -2.56 14.09
N SER A 192 6.02 -1.70 13.13
CA SER A 192 5.51 -0.33 13.08
C SER A 192 4.95 -0.04 11.71
N PHE A 193 4.00 0.89 11.63
CA PHE A 193 3.32 1.21 10.38
C PHE A 193 3.16 2.72 10.21
N ALA A 194 3.31 3.22 8.99
CA ALA A 194 3.10 4.63 8.66
C ALA A 194 2.48 4.81 7.26
N VAL A 195 1.90 5.98 7.06
CA VAL A 195 1.41 6.40 5.75
C VAL A 195 2.57 6.95 4.93
N ALA A 196 2.73 6.50 3.69
CA ALA A 196 3.76 7.01 2.78
C ALA A 196 3.28 7.01 1.32
N ASP A 197 3.59 8.09 0.60
CA ASP A 197 3.46 8.16 -0.86
C ASP A 197 4.86 8.09 -1.49
N LEU A 198 5.30 6.86 -1.76
CA LEU A 198 6.66 6.62 -2.24
C LEU A 198 6.88 7.09 -3.69
N CYS A 199 5.81 7.40 -4.42
CA CYS A 199 5.88 8.01 -5.74
C CYS A 199 6.12 9.52 -5.66
N HIS A 200 5.88 10.16 -4.51
CA HIS A 200 6.17 11.57 -4.31
C HIS A 200 7.67 11.79 -4.05
N PRO A 201 8.39 12.59 -4.87
CA PRO A 201 9.83 12.84 -4.68
C PRO A 201 10.17 13.51 -3.35
N GLY A 202 9.22 14.26 -2.78
CA GLY A 202 9.35 14.92 -1.48
C GLY A 202 8.90 14.08 -0.28
N ASP A 203 8.32 12.89 -0.48
CA ASP A 203 8.07 11.99 0.65
C ASP A 203 9.43 11.51 1.16
N ARG A 204 9.70 11.63 2.47
CA ARG A 204 10.94 11.16 3.10
C ARG A 204 10.70 10.14 4.20
N THR A 205 9.54 9.50 4.22
CA THR A 205 9.09 8.65 5.33
C THR A 205 10.07 7.51 5.59
N LEU A 206 10.61 6.88 4.54
CA LEU A 206 11.57 5.79 4.64
C LEU A 206 12.96 6.30 5.09
N GLU A 207 13.40 7.41 4.53
CA GLU A 207 14.69 8.04 4.82
C GLU A 207 14.74 8.54 6.27
N ASP A 208 13.68 9.21 6.73
CA ASP A 208 13.55 9.71 8.09
C ASP A 208 13.48 8.54 9.10
N TYR A 209 12.78 7.45 8.76
CA TYR A 209 12.74 6.23 9.58
C TYR A 209 14.13 5.59 9.73
N LEU A 210 14.89 5.51 8.64
CA LEU A 210 16.28 5.03 8.63
C LEU A 210 17.21 5.94 9.44
N ALA A 211 17.08 7.27 9.27
CA ALA A 211 17.88 8.26 9.97
C ALA A 211 17.69 8.18 11.49
N GLN A 212 16.45 8.00 11.96
CA GLN A 212 16.14 7.79 13.39
C GLN A 212 16.83 6.56 13.99
N ARG A 213 17.22 5.58 13.16
CA ARG A 213 17.94 4.36 13.56
C ARG A 213 19.43 4.41 13.26
N GLY A 214 19.94 5.55 12.78
CA GLY A 214 21.33 5.69 12.34
C GLY A 214 21.68 4.76 11.17
N ARG A 215 20.70 4.33 10.38
CA ARG A 215 20.88 3.43 9.23
C ARG A 215 20.82 4.23 7.94
N LYS A 216 21.56 3.79 6.92
CA LYS A 216 21.48 4.34 5.55
C LYS A 216 20.58 3.52 4.62
N ARG A 217 20.35 2.26 4.96
CA ARG A 217 19.59 1.28 4.17
C ARG A 217 18.88 0.31 5.09
N PHE A 218 17.73 -0.18 4.64
CA PHE A 218 17.11 -1.40 5.12
C PHE A 218 17.95 -2.61 4.71
N ASP A 219 17.92 -3.64 5.54
CA ASP A 219 18.50 -4.93 5.19
C ASP A 219 17.66 -5.61 4.11
N ILE A 220 16.33 -5.55 4.26
CA ILE A 220 15.36 -6.09 3.30
C ILE A 220 14.27 -5.05 3.03
N ILE A 221 13.90 -4.87 1.76
CA ILE A 221 12.62 -4.28 1.38
C ILE A 221 11.76 -5.39 0.75
N THR A 222 10.51 -5.52 1.18
CA THR A 222 9.50 -6.35 0.53
C THR A 222 8.51 -5.47 -0.25
N CYS A 223 8.10 -5.92 -1.43
CA CYS A 223 7.18 -5.20 -2.30
C CYS A 223 6.26 -6.22 -2.99
N PHE A 224 5.16 -6.56 -2.33
CA PHE A 224 4.26 -7.61 -2.77
C PHE A 224 3.06 -7.03 -3.51
N SER A 225 2.92 -7.30 -4.81
CA SER A 225 1.74 -6.88 -5.57
C SER A 225 1.45 -5.37 -5.55
N VAL A 226 2.49 -4.54 -5.55
CA VAL A 226 2.37 -3.08 -5.60
C VAL A 226 2.69 -2.51 -6.99
N THR A 227 3.64 -3.13 -7.71
CA THR A 227 4.21 -2.59 -8.96
C THR A 227 3.17 -2.17 -10.01
N MET A 228 2.11 -2.95 -10.20
CA MET A 228 1.04 -2.59 -11.14
C MET A 228 0.32 -1.30 -10.78
N TRP A 229 0.03 -1.07 -9.50
CA TRP A 229 -0.69 0.11 -9.05
C TRP A 229 0.13 1.37 -9.22
N ILE A 230 1.42 1.28 -8.89
CA ILE A 230 2.40 2.33 -9.17
C ILE A 230 2.42 2.62 -10.67
N HIS A 231 2.56 1.59 -11.49
CA HIS A 231 2.69 1.72 -12.93
C HIS A 231 1.45 2.30 -13.61
N LEU A 232 0.25 1.84 -13.24
CA LEU A 232 -1.03 2.35 -13.76
C LEU A 232 -1.26 3.84 -13.48
N ASN A 233 -0.75 4.32 -12.34
CA ASN A 233 -1.00 5.69 -11.89
C ASN A 233 0.16 6.65 -12.15
N THR A 234 1.36 6.14 -12.46
CA THR A 234 2.55 7.00 -12.65
C THR A 234 3.31 6.74 -13.96
N GLY A 235 2.88 5.75 -14.76
CA GLY A 235 3.50 5.38 -16.03
C GLY A 235 4.87 4.73 -15.88
N ASP A 236 5.55 4.48 -17.00
CA ASP A 236 6.85 3.80 -17.03
C ASP A 236 7.90 4.57 -16.21
N GLU A 237 7.96 5.90 -16.35
CA GLU A 237 8.90 6.76 -15.62
C GLU A 237 8.70 6.68 -14.10
N GLY A 238 7.45 6.67 -13.64
CA GLY A 238 7.11 6.59 -12.23
C GLY A 238 7.43 5.22 -11.62
N LEU A 239 7.16 4.12 -12.36
CA LEU A 239 7.58 2.79 -11.93
C LEU A 239 9.11 2.69 -11.83
N GLN A 240 9.84 3.18 -12.83
CA GLN A 240 11.30 3.17 -12.82
C GLN A 240 11.87 4.01 -11.67
N PHE A 241 11.32 5.20 -11.41
CA PHE A 241 11.70 6.04 -10.26
C PHE A 241 11.49 5.30 -8.94
N PHE A 242 10.31 4.70 -8.75
CA PHE A 242 9.98 3.91 -7.57
C PHE A 242 10.97 2.76 -7.37
N LEU A 243 11.26 1.99 -8.41
CA LEU A 243 12.21 0.87 -8.35
C LEU A 243 13.65 1.33 -8.03
N ARG A 244 14.13 2.44 -8.63
CA ARG A 244 15.44 3.03 -8.28
C ARG A 244 15.48 3.46 -6.81
N ARG A 245 14.39 4.04 -6.31
CA ARG A 245 14.29 4.46 -4.91
C ARG A 245 14.37 3.26 -3.95
N LEU A 246 13.61 2.19 -4.21
CA LEU A 246 13.71 0.97 -3.41
C LEU A 246 15.14 0.39 -3.44
N ALA A 247 15.73 0.30 -4.65
CA ALA A 247 17.09 -0.18 -4.82
C ALA A 247 18.10 0.66 -4.03
N ALA A 248 17.98 1.99 -4.00
CA ALA A 248 18.88 2.85 -3.23
C ALA A 248 18.81 2.59 -1.72
N LEU A 249 17.62 2.24 -1.21
CA LEU A 249 17.30 2.14 0.21
C LEU A 249 17.44 0.73 0.80
N CYS A 250 17.70 -0.32 0.02
CA CYS A 250 17.88 -1.68 0.56
C CYS A 250 19.19 -2.37 0.18
N ARG A 251 19.48 -3.49 0.86
CA ARG A 251 20.49 -4.48 0.47
C ARG A 251 19.87 -5.61 -0.35
N VAL A 252 18.71 -6.09 0.11
CA VAL A 252 17.90 -7.12 -0.55
C VAL A 252 16.52 -6.55 -0.88
N LEU A 253 16.03 -6.82 -2.08
CA LEU A 253 14.65 -6.52 -2.49
C LEU A 253 13.92 -7.83 -2.79
N VAL A 254 12.79 -8.07 -2.12
CA VAL A 254 11.87 -9.17 -2.42
C VAL A 254 10.64 -8.59 -3.12
N LEU A 255 10.43 -8.94 -4.38
CA LEU A 255 9.47 -8.30 -5.27
C LEU A 255 8.51 -9.33 -5.88
N GLU A 256 7.20 -9.07 -5.79
CA GLU A 256 6.18 -9.79 -6.53
C GLU A 256 5.53 -8.87 -7.58
N PRO A 257 6.06 -8.82 -8.81
CA PRO A 257 5.46 -8.03 -9.88
C PRO A 257 4.19 -8.70 -10.42
N GLN A 258 3.20 -7.91 -10.82
CA GLN A 258 1.98 -8.44 -11.43
C GLN A 258 2.06 -8.46 -12.96
N PRO A 259 1.57 -9.52 -13.63
CA PRO A 259 1.59 -9.61 -15.08
C PRO A 259 0.59 -8.64 -15.73
N TRP A 260 0.78 -8.35 -17.02
CA TRP A 260 -0.10 -7.45 -17.80
C TRP A 260 -1.59 -7.86 -17.79
N LYS A 261 -1.89 -9.16 -17.63
CA LYS A 261 -3.27 -9.65 -17.44
C LYS A 261 -3.97 -8.93 -16.27
N CYS A 262 -3.26 -8.63 -15.19
CA CYS A 262 -3.81 -7.90 -14.04
C CYS A 262 -4.13 -6.44 -14.38
N TYR A 263 -3.32 -5.78 -15.21
CA TYR A 263 -3.56 -4.40 -15.68
C TYR A 263 -4.86 -4.32 -16.49
N ARG A 264 -5.02 -5.25 -17.46
CA ARG A 264 -6.25 -5.34 -18.26
C ARG A 264 -7.48 -5.59 -17.40
N ASN A 265 -7.38 -6.49 -16.42
CA ASN A 265 -8.48 -6.78 -15.50
C ASN A 265 -8.84 -5.56 -14.64
N ALA A 266 -7.85 -4.79 -14.17
CA ALA A 266 -8.08 -3.57 -13.42
C ALA A 266 -8.83 -2.52 -14.27
N GLY A 267 -8.36 -2.27 -15.50
CA GLY A 267 -9.04 -1.35 -16.43
C GLY A 267 -10.45 -1.80 -16.81
N GLN A 268 -10.66 -3.10 -17.06
CA GLN A 268 -11.99 -3.66 -17.33
C GLN A 268 -12.94 -3.47 -16.13
N ARG A 269 -12.45 -3.66 -14.91
CA ARG A 269 -13.24 -3.48 -13.69
C ARG A 269 -13.65 -2.04 -13.49
N LEU A 270 -12.73 -1.08 -13.64
CA LEU A 270 -13.04 0.35 -13.53
C LEU A 270 -14.10 0.78 -14.56
N ARG A 271 -13.98 0.29 -15.80
CA ARG A 271 -14.99 0.51 -16.84
C ARG A 271 -16.37 -0.02 -16.45
N ARG A 272 -16.46 -1.23 -15.89
CA ARG A 272 -17.74 -1.82 -15.44
C ARG A 272 -18.38 -1.01 -14.31
N LEU A 273 -17.56 -0.49 -13.41
CA LEU A 273 -17.98 0.34 -12.29
C LEU A 273 -18.24 1.80 -12.67
N LYS A 274 -18.06 2.17 -13.95
CA LYS A 274 -18.17 3.54 -14.46
C LYS A 274 -17.25 4.53 -13.71
N LEU A 275 -16.12 4.02 -13.22
CA LEU A 275 -15.07 4.82 -12.58
C LEU A 275 -14.05 5.28 -13.63
N PRO A 276 -13.32 6.39 -13.38
CA PRO A 276 -12.26 6.84 -14.27
C PRO A 276 -11.21 5.76 -14.55
N SER A 277 -10.77 5.68 -15.80
CA SER A 277 -9.64 4.82 -16.20
C SER A 277 -8.37 5.25 -15.45
N PRO A 278 -7.44 4.32 -15.15
CA PRO A 278 -6.14 4.71 -14.61
C PRO A 278 -5.43 5.65 -15.59
N ALA A 279 -4.77 6.68 -15.05
CA ALA A 279 -4.23 7.81 -15.81
C ALA A 279 -3.29 7.37 -16.94
N HIS A 280 -2.48 6.33 -16.71
CA HIS A 280 -1.45 5.90 -17.65
C HIS A 280 -1.75 4.59 -18.38
N LEU A 281 -2.92 3.97 -18.18
CA LEU A 281 -3.20 2.65 -18.79
C LEU A 281 -3.02 2.64 -20.32
N GLY A 282 -3.38 3.73 -21.00
CA GLY A 282 -3.21 3.87 -22.46
C GLY A 282 -1.82 4.30 -22.91
N THR A 283 -0.97 4.81 -22.01
CA THR A 283 0.35 5.39 -22.33
C THR A 283 1.52 4.51 -21.90
N ILE A 284 1.30 3.48 -21.08
CA ILE A 284 2.34 2.51 -20.69
C ILE A 284 2.91 1.79 -21.92
N GLU A 285 4.22 1.90 -22.10
CA GLU A 285 5.00 1.24 -23.14
C GLU A 285 5.50 -0.14 -22.68
N MET A 286 5.85 -0.29 -21.40
CA MET A 286 6.27 -1.56 -20.78
C MET A 286 5.05 -2.47 -20.53
N ARG A 287 4.31 -2.78 -21.58
CA ARG A 287 3.07 -3.58 -21.57
C ARG A 287 3.27 -5.04 -21.99
N HIS A 288 4.33 -5.33 -22.74
CA HIS A 288 4.74 -6.69 -23.10
C HIS A 288 5.82 -7.14 -22.13
N ASN A 289 5.79 -8.41 -21.68
CA ASN A 289 6.83 -8.97 -20.80
C ASN A 289 7.15 -8.06 -19.60
N VAL A 290 6.12 -7.56 -18.92
CA VAL A 290 6.25 -6.57 -17.83
C VAL A 290 7.20 -7.05 -16.74
N ILE A 291 7.15 -8.34 -16.43
CA ILE A 291 7.96 -8.95 -15.38
C ILE A 291 9.42 -8.97 -15.80
N GLU A 292 9.69 -9.40 -17.03
CA GLU A 292 11.02 -9.46 -17.61
C GLU A 292 11.64 -8.06 -17.69
N ASN A 293 10.89 -7.06 -18.17
CA ASN A 293 11.35 -5.66 -18.19
C ASN A 293 11.69 -5.12 -16.80
N ILE A 294 10.91 -5.46 -15.76
CA ILE A 294 11.22 -5.08 -14.37
C ILE A 294 12.51 -5.76 -13.89
N VAL A 295 12.66 -7.06 -14.16
CA VAL A 295 13.85 -7.83 -13.77
C VAL A 295 15.09 -7.28 -14.46
N GLU A 296 15.03 -7.05 -15.77
CA GLU A 296 16.09 -6.44 -16.58
C GLU A 296 16.44 -5.06 -16.05
N PHE A 297 15.46 -4.19 -15.82
CA PHE A 297 15.69 -2.86 -15.25
C PHE A 297 16.44 -2.90 -13.91
N LEU A 298 16.16 -3.90 -13.07
CA LEU A 298 16.79 -4.06 -11.76
C LEU A 298 18.18 -4.72 -11.80
N THR A 299 18.55 -5.40 -12.88
CA THR A 299 19.75 -6.24 -12.94
C THR A 299 20.74 -5.87 -14.03
N LEU A 300 20.31 -5.18 -15.09
CA LEU A 300 21.18 -4.86 -16.20
C LEU A 300 22.32 -3.93 -15.77
N PRO A 301 23.55 -4.16 -16.30
CA PRO A 301 24.74 -3.40 -15.91
C PRO A 301 24.63 -1.88 -16.10
N ASP A 302 23.78 -1.44 -17.04
CA ASP A 302 23.55 -0.02 -17.32
C ASP A 302 22.90 0.72 -16.15
N PHE A 303 22.18 -0.01 -15.28
CA PHE A 303 21.54 0.54 -14.09
C PHE A 303 22.24 0.13 -12.79
N GLN A 304 22.92 -1.03 -12.76
CA GLN A 304 23.71 -1.54 -11.63
C GLN A 304 22.97 -1.48 -10.27
N LEU A 305 21.65 -1.66 -10.28
CA LEU A 305 20.83 -1.51 -9.08
C LEU A 305 21.01 -2.70 -8.12
N PHE A 306 21.09 -3.92 -8.68
CA PHE A 306 21.40 -5.16 -7.98
C PHE A 306 22.36 -6.01 -8.82
N HIS A 307 23.23 -6.80 -8.17
CA HIS A 307 24.21 -7.64 -8.84
C HIS A 307 23.65 -9.02 -9.22
N SER A 308 22.56 -9.44 -8.59
CA SER A 308 21.95 -10.75 -8.85
C SER A 308 20.45 -10.73 -8.62
N SER A 309 19.76 -11.67 -9.27
CA SER A 309 18.37 -12.00 -9.00
C SER A 309 18.18 -13.51 -8.86
N ARG A 310 17.24 -13.93 -8.02
CA ARG A 310 16.81 -15.31 -7.82
C ARG A 310 15.30 -15.37 -7.88
N LEU A 311 14.74 -16.23 -8.73
CA LEU A 311 13.33 -16.58 -8.67
C LEU A 311 13.12 -17.51 -7.47
N LEU A 312 12.32 -17.09 -6.50
CA LEU A 312 11.98 -17.88 -5.32
C LEU A 312 10.83 -18.86 -5.59
N GLY A 313 9.96 -18.53 -6.55
CA GLY A 313 8.91 -19.42 -7.03
C GLY A 313 7.74 -18.65 -7.63
N LYS A 314 6.61 -19.33 -7.82
CA LYS A 314 5.37 -18.74 -8.32
C LYS A 314 4.20 -19.14 -7.43
N THR A 315 3.30 -18.20 -7.17
CA THR A 315 2.05 -18.44 -6.43
C THR A 315 1.07 -19.27 -7.27
N ALA A 316 0.01 -19.81 -6.66
CA ALA A 316 -1.05 -20.53 -7.38
C ALA A 316 -1.73 -19.69 -8.50
N TRP A 317 -1.74 -18.36 -8.39
CA TRP A 317 -2.26 -17.46 -9.44
C TRP A 317 -1.19 -16.99 -10.44
N GLY A 318 -0.03 -17.65 -10.44
CA GLY A 318 1.02 -17.49 -11.45
C GLY A 318 1.86 -16.21 -11.32
N ARG A 319 1.86 -15.53 -10.16
CA ARG A 319 2.77 -14.39 -9.93
C ARG A 319 4.11 -14.89 -9.43
N PRO A 320 5.24 -14.49 -10.05
CA PRO A 320 6.55 -14.86 -9.57
C PRO A 320 6.97 -14.01 -8.37
N LEU A 321 7.73 -14.62 -7.47
CA LEU A 321 8.41 -13.94 -6.37
C LEU A 321 9.90 -13.90 -6.67
N HIS A 322 10.46 -12.71 -6.89
CA HIS A 322 11.88 -12.52 -7.15
C HIS A 322 12.58 -11.94 -5.92
N MET A 323 13.82 -12.35 -5.70
CA MET A 323 14.73 -11.73 -4.75
C MET A 323 15.91 -11.13 -5.51
N PHE A 324 16.28 -9.89 -5.20
CA PHE A 324 17.41 -9.18 -5.78
C PHE A 324 18.40 -8.82 -4.69
N CYS A 325 19.69 -9.03 -4.95
CA CYS A 325 20.76 -8.82 -3.97
C CYS A 325 21.88 -7.96 -4.55
N LYS A 326 22.39 -7.05 -3.70
CA LYS A 326 23.67 -6.36 -3.89
C LYS A 326 24.84 -7.18 -3.38
#